data_AF-A0A7K2TG59-F1
#
_entry.id   AF-A0A7K2TG59-F1
#
_cell.length_a   1.000
_cell.length_b   1.000
_cell.length_c   1.000
_cell.angle_alpha   90.00
_cell.angle_beta   90.00
_cell.angle_gamma   90.00
#
_symmetry.space_group_name_H-M   'P 1'
#
loop_
_entity.id
_entity.type
_entity.pdbx_description
1 polymer ?
#
loop_
_entity_poly.entity_id
_entity_poly.type
_entity_poly.pdbx_seq_one_letter_code
_entity_poly.pdbx_strand_id
1 'polypeptide(L)'
;MMGAVEDKITEEIAQLRSDEIAPGLAQVALRLARSMDDPGGQTALANAATALRAVMVELRKLAPVGEEGDGVDDIARERAERRARLRAVPAAGE
;
A
#
# COMPACT_ATOMS: atom_id res chain seq x y z
N MET A 1 -18.87 -14.69 5.79
CA MET A 1 -18.09 -14.91 4.56
C MET A 1 -17.71 -13.53 4.09
N MET A 2 -16.42 -13.19 4.01
CA MET A 2 -16.01 -11.90 3.42
C MET A 2 -16.38 -11.92 1.94
N GLY A 3 -16.87 -10.80 1.43
CA GLY A 3 -17.26 -10.67 0.02
C GLY A 3 -16.09 -10.20 -0.84
N ALA A 4 -16.24 -10.33 -2.17
CA ALA A 4 -15.15 -10.09 -3.11
C ALA A 4 -14.64 -8.63 -3.08
N VAL A 5 -15.51 -7.66 -2.77
CA VAL A 5 -15.12 -6.24 -2.64
C VAL A 5 -14.41 -6.01 -1.31
N GLU A 6 -14.93 -6.54 -0.20
CA GLU A 6 -14.27 -6.46 1.11
C GLU A 6 -12.86 -7.04 1.07
N ASP A 7 -12.66 -8.19 0.42
CA ASP A 7 -11.35 -8.83 0.29
C ASP A 7 -10.34 -7.92 -0.44
N LYS A 8 -10.75 -7.33 -1.57
CA LYS A 8 -9.87 -6.45 -2.37
C LYS A 8 -9.52 -5.15 -1.64
N ILE A 9 -10.48 -4.58 -0.92
CA ILE A 9 -10.22 -3.38 -0.11
C ILE A 9 -9.33 -3.70 1.09
N THR A 10 -9.47 -4.90 1.67
CA THR A 10 -8.58 -5.37 2.74
C THR A 10 -7.13 -5.49 2.24
N GLU A 11 -6.92 -6.11 1.07
CA GLU A 11 -5.61 -6.20 0.42
C GLU A 11 -5.00 -4.81 0.17
N GLU A 12 -5.79 -3.87 -0.37
CA GLU A 12 -5.29 -2.52 -0.67
C GLU A 12 -4.95 -1.72 0.61
N ILE A 13 -5.79 -1.79 1.65
CA ILE A 13 -5.50 -1.11 2.94
C ILE A 13 -4.18 -1.60 3.53
N ALA A 14 -3.94 -2.92 3.48
CA ALA A 14 -2.69 -3.52 3.96
C ALA A 14 -1.48 -3.05 3.14
N GLN A 15 -1.60 -2.98 1.81
CA GLN A 15 -0.54 -2.45 0.94
C GLN A 15 -0.20 -0.99 1.25
N LEU A 16 -1.22 -0.18 1.54
CA LEU A 16 -1.05 1.23 1.89
C LEU A 16 -0.63 1.45 3.35
N ARG A 17 -0.52 0.38 4.18
CA ARG A 17 -0.35 0.45 5.64
C ARG A 17 -1.28 1.47 6.32
N SER A 18 -2.47 1.66 5.74
CA SER A 18 -3.37 2.73 6.16
C SER A 18 -4.15 2.40 7.43
N ASP A 19 -4.17 1.12 7.82
CA ASP A 19 -4.66 0.65 9.11
C ASP A 19 -3.77 1.12 10.28
N GLU A 20 -2.47 1.30 10.06
CA GLU A 20 -1.55 1.85 11.06
C GLU A 20 -1.65 3.38 11.17
N ILE A 21 -1.80 4.07 10.02
CA ILE A 21 -1.77 5.53 9.95
C ILE A 21 -3.16 6.15 10.23
N ALA A 22 -4.22 5.55 9.70
CA ALA A 22 -5.58 6.07 9.76
C ALA A 22 -6.60 4.94 10.02
N PRO A 23 -6.52 4.24 11.18
CA PRO A 23 -7.33 3.05 11.46
C PRO A 23 -8.85 3.29 11.37
N GLY A 24 -9.31 4.48 11.77
CA GLY A 24 -10.72 4.84 11.68
C GLY A 24 -11.22 4.93 10.23
N LEU A 25 -10.41 5.50 9.34
CA LEU A 25 -10.74 5.65 7.93
C LEU A 25 -10.67 4.31 7.18
N ALA A 26 -9.69 3.47 7.54
CA ALA A 26 -9.61 2.09 7.07
C ALA A 26 -10.85 1.26 7.46
N GLN A 27 -11.33 1.40 8.70
CA GLN A 27 -12.56 0.75 9.15
C GLN A 27 -13.81 1.22 8.38
N VAL A 28 -13.89 2.51 8.05
CA VAL A 28 -14.98 3.04 7.21
C VAL A 28 -14.93 2.43 5.81
N ALA A 29 -13.76 2.33 5.19
CA ALA A 29 -13.59 1.67 3.90
C ALA A 29 -14.07 0.21 3.92
N LEU A 30 -13.68 -0.57 4.94
CA LEU A 30 -14.12 -1.96 5.09
C LEU A 30 -15.63 -2.12 5.29
N ARG A 31 -16.28 -1.17 5.99
CA ARG A 31 -17.74 -1.18 6.15
C ARG A 31 -18.46 -0.87 4.84
N LEU A 32 -17.95 0.10 4.07
CA LEU A 32 -18.49 0.45 2.76
C LEU A 32 -18.32 -0.71 1.77
N ALA A 33 -17.16 -1.35 1.75
CA ALA A 33 -16.88 -2.53 0.94
C ALA A 33 -17.87 -3.68 1.24
N ARG A 34 -18.08 -3.99 2.52
CA ARG A 34 -19.11 -4.96 2.95
C ARG A 34 -20.51 -4.63 2.46
N SER A 35 -20.90 -3.36 2.53
CA SER A 35 -22.23 -2.93 2.03
C SER A 35 -22.37 -3.03 0.51
N MET A 36 -21.26 -3.09 -0.22
CA MET A 36 -21.27 -3.31 -1.67
C MET A 36 -21.39 -4.79 -2.03
N ASP A 37 -20.86 -5.69 -1.18
CA ASP A 37 -21.00 -7.13 -1.34
C ASP A 37 -22.44 -7.61 -1.07
N ASP A 38 -23.15 -6.95 -0.15
CA ASP A 38 -24.58 -7.19 0.12
C ASP A 38 -25.38 -5.86 0.14
N PRO A 39 -25.70 -5.30 -1.05
CA PRO A 39 -26.38 -4.01 -1.13
C PRO A 39 -27.88 -4.17 -0.94
N GLY A 40 -28.47 -3.36 -0.06
CA GLY A 40 -29.93 -3.27 0.13
C GLY A 40 -30.71 -2.69 -1.06
N GLY A 41 -30.07 -2.48 -2.21
CA GLY A 41 -30.65 -1.95 -3.44
C GLY A 41 -29.66 -1.17 -4.31
N GLN A 42 -30.04 -0.85 -5.55
CA GLN A 42 -29.18 -0.17 -6.53
C GLN A 42 -28.71 1.22 -6.06
N THR A 43 -29.60 1.99 -5.42
CA THR A 43 -29.24 3.30 -4.85
C THR A 43 -28.24 3.16 -3.69
N ALA A 44 -28.40 2.14 -2.84
CA ALA A 44 -27.47 1.89 -1.74
C ALA A 44 -26.09 1.50 -2.27
N LEU A 45 -26.02 0.64 -3.30
CA LEU A 45 -24.78 0.27 -3.98
C LEU A 45 -24.07 1.51 -4.58
N ALA A 46 -24.79 2.37 -5.29
CA ALA A 46 -24.22 3.57 -5.91
C ALA A 46 -23.66 4.55 -4.86
N ASN A 47 -24.38 4.74 -3.76
CA ASN A 47 -23.93 5.58 -2.65
C ASN A 47 -22.69 4.99 -1.96
N ALA A 48 -22.69 3.69 -1.69
CA ALA A 48 -21.55 2.99 -1.08
C ALA A 48 -20.31 3.06 -1.98
N ALA A 49 -20.45 2.84 -3.29
CA ALA A 49 -19.35 2.94 -4.25
C ALA A 49 -18.75 4.35 -4.31
N THR A 50 -19.59 5.39 -4.31
CA THR A 50 -19.14 6.79 -4.32
C THR A 50 -18.38 7.13 -3.04
N ALA A 51 -18.93 6.75 -1.88
CA ALA A 51 -18.29 6.97 -0.60
C ALA A 51 -16.97 6.20 -0.46
N LEU A 52 -16.94 4.93 -0.89
CA LEU A 52 -15.73 4.10 -0.86
C LEU A 52 -14.63 4.74 -1.72
N ARG A 53 -14.97 5.22 -2.92
CA ARG A 53 -14.02 5.92 -3.78
C ARG A 53 -13.42 7.15 -3.09
N ALA A 54 -14.23 7.95 -2.41
CA ALA A 54 -13.75 9.13 -1.69
C ALA A 54 -12.82 8.75 -0.54
N VAL A 55 -13.20 7.75 0.27
CA VAL A 55 -12.40 7.27 1.39
C VAL A 55 -11.06 6.69 0.93
N MET A 56 -11.05 5.87 -0.12
CA MET A 56 -9.80 5.29 -0.65
C MET A 56 -8.87 6.35 -1.24
N VAL A 57 -9.39 7.44 -1.82
CA VAL A 57 -8.56 8.57 -2.24
C VAL A 57 -7.87 9.22 -1.05
N GLU A 58 -8.57 9.42 0.07
CA GLU A 58 -7.96 9.99 1.28
C GLU A 58 -6.94 9.03 1.92
N LEU A 59 -7.22 7.72 1.96
CA LEU A 59 -6.27 6.71 2.44
C LEU A 59 -4.98 6.72 1.60
N ARG A 60 -5.08 6.78 0.27
CA ARG A 60 -3.91 6.84 -0.63
C ARG A 60 -3.09 8.12 -0.46
N LYS A 61 -3.70 9.24 -0.05
CA LYS A 61 -2.96 10.48 0.27
C LYS A 61 -2.17 10.36 1.58
N LEU A 62 -2.68 9.56 2.52
CA LEU A 62 -2.06 9.32 3.82
C LEU A 62 -1.07 8.16 3.80
N ALA A 63 -1.15 7.31 2.78
CA ALA A 63 -0.23 6.20 2.60
C ALA A 63 1.22 6.72 2.60
N PRO A 64 2.14 6.02 3.30
CA PRO A 64 3.52 6.41 3.30
C PRO A 64 4.01 6.37 1.85
N VAL A 65 4.71 7.42 1.41
CA VAL A 65 5.37 7.45 0.10
C VAL A 65 6.22 6.18 0.04
N GLY A 66 5.92 5.28 -0.90
CA GLY A 66 6.54 3.97 -0.92
C GLY A 66 8.06 4.10 -0.86
N GLU A 67 8.69 3.34 0.04
CA GLU A 67 10.11 2.98 -0.04
C GLU A 67 10.34 2.02 -1.22
N GLU A 68 9.72 2.28 -2.37
CA GLU A 68 10.07 1.63 -3.62
C GLU A 68 11.27 2.38 -4.18
N GLY A 69 12.42 2.23 -3.50
CA GLY A 69 13.69 2.82 -3.87
C GLY A 69 13.62 4.33 -4.10
N ASP A 70 13.52 5.12 -3.03
CA ASP A 70 14.06 6.48 -3.13
C ASP A 70 15.52 6.32 -3.58
N GLY A 71 15.98 7.02 -4.62
CA GLY A 71 17.22 6.67 -5.35
C GLY A 71 18.49 6.57 -4.48
N VAL A 72 18.41 6.98 -3.22
CA VAL A 72 19.38 6.76 -2.15
C VAL A 72 19.59 5.27 -1.82
N ASP A 73 18.56 4.43 -1.81
CA ASP A 73 18.69 2.99 -1.51
C ASP A 73 19.43 2.24 -2.63
N ASP A 74 19.21 2.64 -3.87
CA ASP A 74 19.95 2.15 -5.03
C ASP A 74 21.44 2.53 -4.96
N ILE A 75 21.74 3.77 -4.54
CA ILE A 75 23.12 4.22 -4.31
C ILE A 75 23.76 3.44 -3.14
N ALA A 76 23.01 3.15 -2.08
CA ALA A 76 23.52 2.37 -0.95
C ALA A 76 23.89 0.95 -1.37
N ARG A 77 23.05 0.31 -2.21
CA ARG A 77 23.29 -0.99 -2.82
C ARG A 77 24.50 -0.97 -3.75
N GLU A 78 24.58 -0.01 -4.67
CA GLU A 78 25.72 0.12 -5.59
C GLU A 78 27.05 0.34 -4.84
N ARG A 79 27.04 1.16 -3.77
CA ARG A 79 28.22 1.37 -2.92
C ARG A 79 28.63 0.11 -2.17
N ALA A 80 27.68 -0.70 -1.72
CA ALA A 80 27.97 -1.97 -1.05
C ALA A 80 28.62 -2.98 -2.02
N GLU A 81 28.07 -3.10 -3.23
CA GLU A 81 28.62 -3.95 -4.29
C GLU A 81 30.02 -3.50 -4.74
N ARG A 82 30.24 -2.19 -4.89
CA ARG A 82 31.56 -1.64 -5.22
C ARG A 82 32.59 -1.92 -4.12
N ARG A 83 32.22 -1.80 -2.83
CA ARG A 83 33.12 -2.12 -1.71
C ARG A 83 33.45 -3.62 -1.66
N ALA A 84 32.48 -4.49 -1.93
CA ALA A 84 32.71 -5.93 -2.00
C ALA A 84 33.67 -6.29 -3.14
N ARG A 85 33.50 -5.68 -4.32
CA ARG A 85 34.38 -5.88 -5.47
C ARG A 85 35.81 -5.42 -5.20
N LEU A 86 36.00 -4.25 -4.59
CA LEU A 86 37.33 -3.72 -4.24
C LEU A 86 38.03 -4.55 -3.16
N ARG A 87 37.29 -5.16 -2.23
CA ARG A 87 37.85 -6.10 -1.24
C ARG A 87 38.19 -7.47 -1.82
N ALA A 88 37.59 -7.85 -2.95
CA ALA A 88 37.83 -9.10 -3.64
C ALA A 88 38.97 -9.03 -4.67
N VAL A 89 39.53 -7.85 -4.94
CA VAL A 89 40.77 -7.71 -5.72
C VAL A 89 41.94 -7.99 -4.79
N PRO A 90 42.68 -9.11 -4.93
CA PRO A 90 43.94 -9.26 -4.25
C PRO A 90 44.89 -8.16 -4.72
N ALA A 91 45.57 -7.50 -3.79
CA ALA A 91 46.60 -6.52 -4.08
C ALA A 91 47.61 -7.12 -5.06
N ALA A 92 47.57 -6.66 -6.32
CA ALA A 92 48.53 -7.04 -7.34
C ALA A 92 49.60 -5.95 -7.43
N GLY A 93 50.83 -6.30 -6.99
CA GLY A 93 52.10 -5.58 -7.21
C GLY A 93 52.31 -4.36 -6.31
N GLU A 94 53.37 -4.20 -5.52
CA GLU A 94 54.82 -4.35 -5.83
C GLU A 94 55.25 -3.70 -7.14
#